data_AF-A0A539D646-F1
#
_entry.id   AF-A0A539D646-F1
#
_cell.length_a   1.000
_cell.length_b   1.000
_cell.length_c   1.000
_cell.angle_alpha   90.00
_cell.angle_beta   90.00
_cell.angle_gamma   90.00
#
_symmetry.space_group_name_H-M   'P 1'
#
loop_
_entity.id
_entity.type
_entity.pdbx_description
1 polymer ?
#
loop_
_entity_poly.entity_id
_entity_poly.type
_entity_poly.pdbx_seq_one_letter_code
_entity_poly.pdbx_strand_id
1 'polypeptide(L)'
;MGTALMSWPSAQRTETEVSVSAGGDVTFKLRMAPEDQGKEYVAGLGMSGSTPGIVLGPGSFVPLNPDAVTFAGLALLPSPLLDGFQGRLDRNASASPVLHLPPGSSATLIGQTLIVAALVIEPDGRFGAGSSAVEILLDP
;
A
#
# COMPACT_ATOMS: atom_id res chain seq x y z
N MET A 1 26.84 -7.05 22.82
CA MET A 1 25.47 -6.54 22.69
C MET A 1 25.30 -6.09 21.26
N GLY A 2 24.71 -6.95 20.41
CA GLY A 2 24.46 -6.60 19.01
C GLY A 2 23.25 -5.67 18.93
N THR A 3 23.43 -4.51 18.31
CA THR A 3 22.33 -3.65 17.87
C THR A 3 21.45 -4.45 16.92
N ALA A 4 20.29 -4.92 17.41
CA ALA A 4 19.23 -5.36 16.53
C ALA A 4 18.91 -4.18 15.61
N LEU A 5 19.25 -4.30 14.33
CA LEU A 5 18.80 -3.38 13.30
C LEU A 5 17.28 -3.45 13.34
N MET A 6 16.64 -2.43 13.92
CA MET A 6 15.19 -2.29 13.90
C MET A 6 14.78 -2.26 12.42
N SER A 7 14.20 -3.36 11.93
CA SER A 7 13.74 -3.44 10.55
C SER A 7 12.50 -2.57 10.46
N TRP A 8 12.66 -1.40 9.84
CA TRP A 8 11.55 -0.48 9.61
C TRP A 8 10.42 -1.17 8.84
N PRO A 9 9.15 -0.84 9.14
CA PRO A 9 8.03 -1.26 8.33
C PRO A 9 8.26 -0.94 6.86
N SER A 10 8.06 -1.93 6.00
CA SER A 10 8.39 -1.85 4.58
C SER A 10 7.30 -2.44 3.72
N ALA A 11 7.08 -1.81 2.58
CA ALA A 11 6.35 -2.38 1.47
C ALA A 11 7.33 -2.70 0.34
N GLN A 12 7.09 -3.81 -0.34
CA GLN A 12 7.78 -4.24 -1.56
C GLN A 12 6.76 -4.63 -2.62
N ARG A 13 7.18 -4.76 -3.87
CA ARG A 13 6.34 -5.15 -5.00
C ARG A 13 7.04 -6.23 -5.82
N THR A 14 6.28 -7.08 -6.52
CA THR A 14 6.85 -8.11 -7.40
C THR A 14 7.31 -7.52 -8.73
N GLU A 15 6.56 -6.57 -9.29
CA GLU A 15 6.83 -5.95 -10.59
C GLU A 15 7.14 -4.46 -10.42
N THR A 16 7.99 -3.92 -11.30
CA THR A 16 8.26 -2.48 -11.34
C THR A 16 7.33 -1.71 -12.27
N GLU A 17 6.73 -2.41 -13.23
CA GLU A 17 5.86 -1.85 -14.27
C GLU A 17 4.68 -2.82 -14.53
N VAL A 18 3.54 -2.31 -15.00
CA VAL A 18 2.38 -3.13 -15.38
C VAL A 18 1.62 -2.53 -16.57
N SER A 19 1.37 -3.35 -17.59
CA SER A 19 0.78 -2.89 -18.84
C SER A 19 -0.70 -2.61 -18.64
N VAL A 20 -1.09 -1.39 -18.99
CA VAL A 20 -2.48 -0.93 -18.90
C VAL A 20 -3.33 -1.60 -19.97
N SER A 21 -2.78 -1.87 -21.16
CA SER A 21 -3.49 -2.57 -22.23
C SER A 21 -3.66 -4.06 -21.96
N ALA A 22 -2.62 -4.75 -21.49
CA ALA A 22 -2.69 -6.17 -21.18
C ALA A 22 -3.37 -6.45 -19.83
N GLY A 23 -3.32 -5.48 -18.91
CA GLY A 23 -3.68 -5.70 -17.51
C GLY A 23 -2.69 -6.61 -16.80
N GLY A 24 -3.00 -6.97 -15.57
CA GLY A 24 -2.19 -7.91 -14.78
C GLY A 24 -2.40 -7.77 -13.29
N ASP A 25 -1.70 -8.64 -12.56
CA ASP A 25 -1.72 -8.66 -11.11
C ASP A 25 -0.41 -8.12 -10.57
N VAL A 26 -0.48 -7.11 -9.70
CA VAL A 26 0.68 -6.62 -8.99
C VAL A 26 0.57 -7.01 -7.52
N THR A 27 1.43 -7.92 -7.10
CA THR A 27 1.49 -8.35 -5.70
C THR A 27 2.43 -7.45 -4.91
N PHE A 28 1.92 -6.95 -3.80
CA PHE A 28 2.67 -6.21 -2.81
C PHE A 28 3.06 -7.13 -1.67
N LYS A 29 4.21 -6.90 -1.05
CA LYS A 29 4.62 -7.56 0.19
C LYS A 29 4.76 -6.51 1.26
N LEU A 30 3.81 -6.50 2.18
CA LEU A 30 3.84 -5.67 3.37
C LEU A 30 4.52 -6.44 4.49
N ARG A 31 5.48 -5.79 5.16
CA ARG A 31 6.09 -6.28 6.40
C ARG A 31 6.13 -5.14 7.40
N MET A 32 5.34 -5.27 8.47
CA MET A 32 5.30 -4.33 9.58
C MET A 32 6.25 -4.76 10.70
N ALA A 33 6.26 -4.03 11.81
CA ALA A 33 7.07 -4.40 12.96
C ALA A 33 6.48 -5.66 13.62
N PRO A 34 7.31 -6.54 14.23
CA PRO A 34 6.81 -7.78 14.85
C PRO A 34 5.67 -7.58 15.86
N GLU A 35 5.67 -6.45 16.58
CA GLU A 35 4.61 -6.05 17.51
C GLU A 35 3.26 -5.77 16.86
N ASP A 36 3.20 -5.63 15.53
CA ASP A 36 1.97 -5.44 14.76
C ASP A 36 1.33 -6.76 14.33
N GLN A 37 1.89 -7.91 14.73
CA GLN A 37 1.32 -9.23 14.46
C GLN A 37 -0.18 -9.29 14.82
N GLY A 38 -1.01 -9.73 13.86
CA GLY A 38 -2.45 -9.88 14.07
C GLY A 38 -3.23 -8.57 14.17
N LYS A 39 -2.60 -7.40 14.00
CA LYS A 39 -3.30 -6.12 13.90
C LYS A 39 -3.94 -5.97 12.52
N GLU A 40 -4.98 -5.13 12.47
CA GLU A 40 -5.63 -4.76 11.22
C GLU A 40 -4.76 -3.76 10.46
N TYR A 41 -4.89 -3.75 9.14
CA TYR A 41 -4.20 -2.80 8.29
C TYR A 41 -5.09 -2.36 7.12
N VAL A 42 -4.74 -1.22 6.57
CA VAL A 42 -5.27 -0.70 5.30
C VAL A 42 -4.11 -0.23 4.43
N ALA A 43 -4.14 -0.59 3.15
CA ALA A 43 -3.28 -0.09 2.11
C ALA A 43 -4.04 0.94 1.28
N GLY A 44 -3.39 2.06 0.98
CA GLY A 44 -3.89 3.12 0.14
C GLY A 44 -3.16 3.20 -1.19
N LEU A 45 -3.84 3.76 -2.18
CA LEU A 45 -3.31 4.07 -3.51
C LEU A 45 -3.18 5.58 -3.70
N GLY A 46 -2.28 6.02 -4.55
CA GLY A 46 -2.16 7.42 -4.95
C GLY A 46 -1.31 7.57 -6.19
N MET A 47 -1.35 8.75 -6.82
CA MET A 47 -0.54 9.05 -8.02
C MET A 47 0.15 10.42 -7.91
N SER A 48 -0.13 11.20 -6.86
CA SER A 48 0.40 12.55 -6.64
C SER A 48 1.71 12.61 -5.84
N GLY A 49 2.45 11.50 -5.76
CA GLY A 49 3.71 11.42 -5.03
C GLY A 49 3.59 10.89 -3.59
N SER A 50 4.75 10.63 -3.00
CA SER A 50 4.92 10.11 -1.63
C SER A 50 5.49 11.14 -0.65
N THR A 51 5.83 12.35 -1.14
CA THR A 51 6.38 13.46 -0.35
C THR A 51 5.47 14.69 -0.50
N PRO A 52 5.02 15.32 0.61
CA PRO A 52 5.47 15.11 1.98
C PRO A 52 4.84 13.91 2.71
N GLY A 53 3.80 13.28 2.16
CA GLY A 53 3.02 12.24 2.87
C GLY A 53 2.01 12.83 3.87
N ILE A 54 1.38 11.96 4.67
CA ILE A 54 0.33 12.33 5.62
C ILE A 54 0.72 11.87 7.03
N VAL A 55 0.51 12.75 8.01
CA VAL A 55 0.54 12.39 9.43
C VAL A 55 -0.91 12.25 9.92
N LEU A 56 -1.29 11.05 10.36
CA LEU A 56 -2.67 10.74 10.76
C LEU A 56 -2.87 10.75 12.29
N GLY A 57 -1.78 10.88 13.03
CA GLY A 57 -1.78 10.94 14.48
C GLY A 57 -0.35 10.87 15.04
N PRO A 58 -0.20 10.91 16.38
CA PRO A 58 1.11 10.77 17.01
C PRO A 58 1.77 9.44 16.63
N GLY A 59 2.91 9.50 15.94
CA GLY A 59 3.65 8.31 15.50
C GLY A 59 3.08 7.60 14.26
N SER A 60 2.03 8.15 13.65
CA SER A 60 1.40 7.57 12.46
C SER A 60 1.68 8.41 11.22
N PHE A 61 2.49 7.85 10.32
CA PHE A 61 2.90 8.49 9.07
C PHE A 61 2.71 7.54 7.90
N VAL A 62 2.09 8.02 6.83
CA VAL A 62 1.91 7.29 5.57
C VAL A 62 2.52 8.12 4.44
N PRO A 63 3.52 7.61 3.70
CA PRO A 63 4.17 8.32 2.60
C PRO A 63 3.32 8.31 1.33
N LEU A 64 2.14 8.94 1.39
CA LEU A 64 1.17 9.02 0.31
C LEU A 64 0.51 10.39 0.33
N ASN A 65 0.40 11.06 -0.82
CA ASN A 65 -0.29 12.34 -0.92
C ASN A 65 -1.77 12.09 -1.30
N PRO A 66 -2.76 12.57 -0.51
CA PRO A 66 -4.17 12.32 -0.82
C PRO A 66 -4.56 12.97 -2.15
N ASP A 67 -5.12 12.17 -3.05
CA ASP A 67 -5.65 12.63 -4.32
C ASP A 67 -6.92 11.86 -4.73
N ALA A 68 -7.45 12.15 -5.92
CA ALA A 68 -8.65 11.50 -6.42
C ALA A 68 -8.51 9.97 -6.48
N VAL A 69 -7.31 9.44 -6.71
CA VAL A 69 -7.02 8.00 -6.78
C VAL A 69 -6.98 7.42 -5.37
N THR A 70 -6.45 8.15 -4.39
CA THR A 70 -6.54 7.77 -2.98
C THR A 70 -7.98 7.67 -2.51
N PHE A 71 -8.79 8.69 -2.77
CA PHE A 71 -10.18 8.68 -2.35
C PHE A 71 -11.00 7.60 -3.08
N ALA A 72 -10.78 7.42 -4.39
CA ALA A 72 -11.43 6.36 -5.15
C ALA A 72 -11.01 4.97 -4.65
N GLY A 73 -9.72 4.73 -4.43
CA GLY A 73 -9.21 3.45 -3.93
C GLY A 73 -9.79 3.10 -2.56
N LEU A 74 -9.78 4.05 -1.62
CA LEU A 74 -10.37 3.84 -0.29
C LEU A 74 -11.88 3.60 -0.34
N ALA A 75 -12.61 4.29 -1.22
CA ALA A 75 -14.05 4.09 -1.39
C ALA A 75 -14.40 2.74 -2.04
N LEU A 76 -13.45 2.11 -2.72
CA LEU A 76 -13.59 0.79 -3.33
C LEU A 76 -13.20 -0.37 -2.39
N LEU A 77 -12.80 -0.10 -1.15
CA LEU A 77 -12.43 -1.18 -0.23
C LEU A 77 -13.65 -1.78 0.50
N PRO A 78 -13.72 -3.12 0.64
CA PRO A 78 -12.96 -4.13 -0.10
C PRO A 78 -13.54 -4.33 -1.52
N SER A 79 -12.68 -4.58 -2.51
CA SER A 79 -13.14 -4.96 -3.86
C SER A 79 -12.21 -5.97 -4.52
N PRO A 80 -12.69 -6.70 -5.54
CA PRO A 80 -11.86 -7.62 -6.32
C PRO A 80 -10.70 -6.94 -7.06
N LEU A 81 -10.70 -5.61 -7.22
CA LEU A 81 -9.57 -4.88 -7.82
C LEU A 81 -8.43 -4.67 -6.82
N LEU A 82 -8.75 -4.64 -5.52
CA LEU A 82 -7.86 -4.30 -4.43
C LEU A 82 -7.86 -5.43 -3.40
N ASP A 83 -7.56 -6.64 -3.87
CA ASP A 83 -7.60 -7.83 -3.02
C ASP A 83 -6.56 -7.73 -1.90
N GLY A 84 -6.98 -8.00 -0.67
CA GLY A 84 -6.13 -7.86 0.50
C GLY A 84 -5.61 -6.44 0.76
N PHE A 85 -6.18 -5.37 0.18
CA PHE A 85 -5.80 -3.99 0.55
C PHE A 85 -6.34 -3.58 1.93
N GLN A 86 -7.28 -4.34 2.49
CA GLN A 86 -7.70 -4.23 3.88
C GLN A 86 -7.72 -5.62 4.48
N GLY A 87 -7.16 -5.78 5.68
CA GLY A 87 -7.08 -7.10 6.29
C GLY A 87 -6.38 -7.11 7.63
N ARG A 88 -5.88 -8.29 8.00
CA ARG A 88 -5.15 -8.52 9.24
C ARG A 88 -3.78 -9.09 8.92
N LEU A 89 -2.75 -8.60 9.61
CA LEU A 89 -1.38 -9.08 9.45
C LEU A 89 -1.25 -10.51 9.96
N ASP A 90 -0.43 -11.31 9.28
CA ASP A 90 -0.18 -12.70 9.64
C ASP A 90 0.69 -12.83 10.91
N ARG A 91 1.10 -14.07 11.23
CA ARG A 91 1.94 -14.34 12.40
C ARG A 91 3.34 -13.73 12.34
N ASN A 92 3.77 -13.27 11.17
CA ASN A 92 5.05 -12.63 10.92
C ASN A 92 4.88 -11.12 10.67
N ALA A 93 3.76 -10.53 11.12
CA ALA A 93 3.39 -9.13 10.87
C ALA A 93 3.44 -8.75 9.37
N SER A 94 3.06 -9.68 8.50
CA SER A 94 3.14 -9.53 7.05
C SER A 94 1.76 -9.68 6.37
N ALA A 95 1.64 -9.10 5.18
CA ALA A 95 0.48 -9.27 4.30
C ALA A 95 0.89 -9.16 2.83
N SER A 96 0.06 -9.70 1.94
CA SER A 96 0.31 -9.68 0.50
C SER A 96 -0.89 -9.13 -0.29
N PRO A 97 -1.15 -7.80 -0.26
CA PRO A 97 -2.18 -7.20 -1.09
C PRO A 97 -1.90 -7.43 -2.59
N VAL A 98 -2.94 -7.51 -3.40
CA VAL A 98 -2.85 -7.65 -4.86
C VAL A 98 -3.71 -6.58 -5.51
N LEU A 99 -3.10 -5.81 -6.41
CA LEU A 99 -3.83 -4.95 -7.34
C LEU A 99 -4.10 -5.76 -8.59
N HIS A 100 -5.38 -5.94 -8.91
CA HIS A 100 -5.81 -6.53 -10.17
C HIS A 100 -6.12 -5.39 -11.13
N LEU A 101 -5.26 -5.18 -12.14
CA LEU A 101 -5.47 -4.19 -13.18
C LEU A 101 -6.16 -4.86 -14.38
N PRO A 102 -7.41 -4.51 -14.72
CA PRO A 102 -8.08 -5.08 -15.86
C PRO A 102 -7.40 -4.69 -17.19
N PRO A 103 -7.41 -5.56 -18.21
CA PRO A 103 -6.96 -5.18 -19.54
C PRO A 103 -7.81 -4.03 -20.09
N GLY A 104 -7.18 -3.15 -20.87
CA GLY A 104 -7.85 -1.98 -21.43
C GLY A 104 -8.28 -0.97 -20.36
N SER A 105 -7.57 -0.94 -19.22
CA SER A 105 -7.68 0.13 -18.24
C SER A 105 -7.45 1.50 -18.91
N SER A 106 -8.00 2.57 -18.34
CA SER A 106 -8.06 3.88 -19.03
C SER A 106 -6.69 4.32 -19.56
N ALA A 107 -6.64 4.71 -20.84
CA ALA A 107 -5.42 5.23 -21.48
C ALA A 107 -4.84 6.46 -20.75
N THR A 108 -5.64 7.15 -19.93
CA THR A 108 -5.20 8.26 -19.07
C THR A 108 -4.22 7.84 -17.97
N LEU A 109 -4.11 6.55 -17.69
CA LEU A 109 -3.19 6.00 -16.68
C LEU A 109 -1.80 5.70 -17.24
N ILE A 110 -1.65 5.62 -18.57
CA ILE A 110 -0.37 5.30 -19.22
C ILE A 110 0.68 6.38 -18.88
N GLY A 111 1.87 5.92 -18.51
CA GLY A 111 3.01 6.76 -18.13
C GLY A 111 2.92 7.37 -16.73
N GLN A 112 1.89 7.01 -15.96
CA GLN A 112 1.76 7.45 -14.58
C GLN A 112 2.39 6.46 -13.61
N THR A 113 2.79 6.96 -12.45
CA THR A 113 3.30 6.12 -11.36
C THR A 113 2.24 5.96 -10.27
N LEU A 114 1.82 4.71 -10.04
CA LEU A 114 0.97 4.35 -8.92
C LEU A 114 1.83 4.18 -7.66
N ILE A 115 1.37 4.74 -6.56
CA ILE A 115 2.03 4.68 -5.26
C ILE A 115 1.16 3.90 -4.31
N VAL A 116 1.76 2.96 -3.58
CA VAL A 116 1.09 2.17 -2.55
C VAL A 116 1.84 2.30 -1.24
N ALA A 117 1.10 2.58 -0.18
CA ALA A 117 1.60 2.57 1.18
C ALA A 117 0.50 2.03 2.11
N ALA A 118 0.89 1.39 3.20
CA ALA A 118 -0.05 0.82 4.16
C ALA A 118 0.13 1.41 5.55
N LEU A 119 -0.88 1.18 6.37
CA LEU A 119 -1.02 1.67 7.72
C LEU A 119 -1.70 0.63 8.59
N VAL A 120 -1.18 0.43 9.80
CA VAL A 120 -1.80 -0.41 10.82
C VAL A 120 -2.90 0.36 11.55
N ILE A 121 -3.96 -0.36 11.91
CA ILE A 121 -5.04 0.12 12.77
C ILE A 121 -4.87 -0.53 14.13
N GLU A 122 -4.72 0.30 15.16
CA GLU A 122 -4.62 -0.14 16.54
C GLU A 122 -5.96 -0.68 17.06
N PRO A 123 -5.98 -1.57 18.07
CA PRO A 123 -7.22 -2.15 18.59
C PRO A 123 -8.24 -1.14 19.13
N ASP A 124 -7.80 0.06 19.48
CA ASP A 124 -8.64 1.17 19.93
C ASP A 124 -9.15 2.07 18.77
N GLY A 125 -8.87 1.69 17.52
CA GLY A 125 -9.27 2.39 16.31
C GLY A 125 -8.33 3.53 15.90
N ARG A 126 -7.23 3.76 16.62
CA ARG A 126 -6.22 4.75 16.24
C ARG A 126 -5.38 4.25 15.07
N PHE A 127 -4.81 5.20 14.34
CA PHE A 127 -3.80 4.91 13.32
C PHE A 127 -2.44 4.61 13.97
N GLY A 128 -1.86 3.47 13.61
CA GLY A 128 -0.56 2.98 14.07
C GLY A 128 0.57 3.29 13.09
N ALA A 129 1.55 2.40 13.02
CA ALA A 129 2.71 2.53 12.13
C ALA A 129 2.30 2.43 10.64
N GLY A 130 2.93 3.24 9.79
CA GLY A 130 2.83 3.13 8.34
C GLY A 130 4.05 2.47 7.72
N SER A 131 3.89 1.93 6.51
CA SER A 131 4.96 1.34 5.71
C SER A 131 5.73 2.39 4.91
N SER A 132 6.87 2.00 4.34
CA SER A 132 7.42 2.70 3.19
C SER A 132 6.44 2.72 2.00
N ALA A 133 6.62 3.67 1.08
CA ALA A 133 5.92 3.68 -0.20
C ALA A 133 6.59 2.70 -1.18
N VAL A 134 5.78 2.15 -2.09
CA VAL A 134 6.25 1.49 -3.31
C VAL A 134 5.60 2.14 -4.52
N GLU A 135 6.31 2.11 -5.64
CA GLU A 135 5.94 2.82 -6.87
C GLU A 135 5.87 1.85 -8.04
N ILE A 136 4.83 1.90 -8.85
CA ILE A 136 4.67 1.05 -10.04
C ILE A 136 4.41 1.97 -11.22
N LEU A 137 5.21 1.83 -12.28
CA LEU A 137 4.93 2.51 -13.53
C LEU A 137 3.80 1.79 -14.26
N LEU A 138 2.83 2.54 -14.77
CA LEU A 138 1.77 2.02 -15.62
C LEU A 138 2.22 2.20 -17.07
N ASP A 139 2.68 1.12 -17.71
CA ASP A 139 3.15 1.14 -19.09
C ASP A 139 2.00 0.87 -20.08
N PRO A 140 2.16 1.17 -21.38
CA PRO A 140 1.10 1.01 -22.37
C PRO A 140 0.48 -0.38 -22.42
#